data_AF-A0A1A8DNN2-F1
#
_entry.id   AF-A0A1A8DNN2-F1
#
_cell.length_a   1.000
_cell.length_b   1.000
_cell.length_c   1.000
_cell.angle_alpha   90.00
_cell.angle_beta   90.00
_cell.angle_gamma   90.00
#
_symmetry.space_group_name_H-M   'P 1'
#
loop_
_entity.id
_entity.type
_entity.pdbx_description
1 polymer ?
#
loop_
_entity_poly.entity_id
_entity_poly.type
_entity_poly.pdbx_seq_one_letter_code
_entity_poly.pdbx_strand_id
1 'polypeptide(L)' 'MDHCPPEQPLFTFGVIADVQYADVDDGYNYSRTRKRYYRSSLELLRKAQKRWSESAAKPEFILQLGDIIDGLNKSRGA' A
#
# COMPACT_ATOMS: atom_id res chain seq x y z
N MET A 1 19.38 35.07 16.65
CA MET A 1 19.25 33.61 16.52
C MET A 1 18.53 33.39 15.22
N ASP A 2 19.28 33.06 14.17
CA ASP A 2 18.73 32.95 12.83
C ASP A 2 17.93 31.66 12.74
N HIS A 3 16.61 31.80 12.66
CA HIS A 3 15.72 30.69 12.36
C HIS A 3 15.91 30.33 10.88
N CYS A 4 16.77 29.36 10.61
CA CYS A 4 16.77 28.69 9.30
C CYS A 4 15.40 28.03 9.14
N PRO A 5 14.58 28.40 8.14
CA PRO A 5 13.32 27.71 7.90
C PRO A 5 13.62 26.24 7.61
N PRO A 6 12.80 25.29 8.09
CA PRO A 6 13.03 23.87 7.84
C PRO A 6 13.15 23.64 6.34
N GLU A 7 14.25 23.00 5.92
CA GLU A 7 14.49 22.69 4.50
C GLU A 7 13.30 21.90 3.94
N GLN A 8 12.74 22.40 2.84
CA GLN A 8 11.67 21.70 2.14
C GLN A 8 12.26 20.53 1.35
N PRO A 9 11.59 19.36 1.36
CA PRO A 9 12.05 18.22 0.58
C PRO A 9 12.08 18.56 -0.91
N LEU A 10 13.13 18.11 -1.61
CA LEU A 10 13.27 18.32 -3.06
C LEU A 10 12.16 17.64 -3.88
N PHE A 11 11.70 16.49 -3.41
CA PHE A 11 10.56 15.76 -3.95
C PHE A 11 9.98 14.86 -2.86
N THR A 12 8.73 14.44 -3.03
CA THR A 12 8.12 13.43 -2.15
C THR A 12 7.41 12.35 -2.96
N PHE A 13 7.38 11.13 -2.45
CA PHE A 13 6.71 10.01 -3.10
C PHE A 13 6.12 9.06 -2.06
N GLY A 14 5.02 8.40 -2.42
CA GLY A 14 4.43 7.34 -1.59
C GLY A 14 5.07 6.01 -1.95
N VAL A 15 5.11 5.09 -1.01
CA VAL A 15 5.61 3.72 -1.24
C VAL A 15 4.63 2.71 -0.65
N ILE A 16 4.33 1.65 -1.41
CA ILE A 16 3.49 0.54 -0.97
C ILE A 16 3.93 -0.76 -1.65
N ALA A 17 3.79 -1.88 -0.95
CA ALA A 17 4.20 -3.20 -1.42
C ALA A 17 3.19 -4.24 -0.98
N ASP A 18 3.20 -5.40 -1.64
CA ASP A 18 2.51 -6.62 -1.18
C ASP A 18 1.04 -6.40 -0.79
N VAL A 19 0.31 -5.62 -1.61
CA VAL A 19 -1.13 -5.44 -1.40
C VAL A 19 -1.81 -6.81 -1.49
N GLN A 20 -1.42 -7.64 -2.48
CA GLN A 20 -1.88 -9.02 -2.64
C GLN A 20 -3.41 -9.12 -2.52
N TYR A 21 -4.14 -8.25 -3.22
CA TYR A 21 -5.59 -8.25 -3.18
C TYR A 21 -6.17 -9.51 -3.83
N ALA A 22 -7.16 -10.11 -3.17
CA ALA A 22 -8.06 -11.10 -3.74
C ALA A 22 -9.43 -10.99 -3.08
N ASP A 23 -10.50 -11.25 -3.84
CA ASP A 23 -11.86 -11.26 -3.30
C ASP A 23 -12.20 -12.59 -2.60
N VAL A 24 -11.44 -12.89 -1.54
CA VAL A 24 -11.55 -14.13 -0.76
C VAL A 24 -11.45 -13.83 0.74
N ASP A 25 -11.96 -14.75 1.56
CA ASP A 25 -11.82 -14.65 3.01
C ASP A 25 -10.35 -14.72 3.44
N ASP A 26 -10.06 -14.20 4.64
CA ASP A 26 -8.71 -14.27 5.20
C ASP A 26 -8.18 -15.70 5.20
N GLY A 27 -6.92 -15.84 4.80
CA GLY A 27 -6.24 -17.11 4.76
C GLY A 27 -4.96 -17.09 5.56
N TYR A 28 -4.13 -18.11 5.33
CA TYR A 28 -2.78 -18.15 5.84
C TYR A 28 -1.80 -18.25 4.67
N ASN A 29 -0.56 -17.82 4.90
CA ASN A 29 0.54 -18.14 3.99
C ASN A 29 0.74 -19.67 3.89
N TYR A 30 1.53 -20.10 2.91
CA TYR A 30 1.83 -21.51 2.66
C TYR A 30 2.32 -22.25 3.92
N SER A 31 3.21 -21.63 4.69
CA SER A 31 3.76 -22.18 5.93
C SER A 31 2.82 -22.11 7.14
N ARG A 32 1.62 -21.54 7.00
CA ARG A 32 0.63 -21.30 8.07
C ARG A 32 1.14 -20.50 9.28
N THR A 33 2.19 -19.71 9.09
CA THR A 33 2.79 -18.87 10.14
C THR A 33 2.24 -17.45 10.16
N ARG A 34 1.67 -16.96 9.04
CA ARG A 34 1.15 -15.60 8.92
C ARG A 34 -0.24 -15.61 8.31
N LYS A 35 -1.15 -14.86 8.93
CA LYS A 35 -2.48 -14.61 8.39
C LYS A 35 -2.37 -13.61 7.22
N ARG A 36 -3.10 -13.87 6.14
CA ARG A 36 -3.21 -13.03 4.95
C ARG A 36 -4.62 -12.43 4.88
N TYR A 37 -4.68 -11.10 4.75
CA TYR A 37 -5.92 -10.33 4.82
C TYR A 37 -6.31 -9.80 3.42
N TYR A 38 -6.81 -10.69 2.57
CA TYR A 38 -6.95 -10.42 1.13
C TYR A 38 -7.92 -9.27 0.82
N ARG A 39 -9.16 -9.30 1.33
CA ARG A 39 -10.12 -8.20 1.10
C ARG A 39 -9.72 -6.91 1.81
N SER A 40 -9.22 -7.01 3.03
CA SER A 40 -8.81 -5.84 3.81
C SER A 40 -7.62 -5.10 3.19
N SER A 41 -6.80 -5.76 2.38
CA SER A 41 -5.70 -5.11 1.66
C SER A 41 -6.17 -3.92 0.79
N LEU A 42 -7.36 -4.03 0.18
CA LEU A 42 -7.95 -2.96 -0.63
C LEU A 42 -8.34 -1.76 0.24
N GLU A 43 -8.85 -2.01 1.44
CA GLU A 43 -9.14 -0.95 2.41
C GLU A 43 -7.86 -0.26 2.88
N LEU A 44 -6.78 -1.02 3.11
CA LEU A 44 -5.48 -0.47 3.46
C LEU A 44 -4.92 0.42 2.34
N LEU A 45 -5.02 -0.03 1.09
CA LEU A 45 -4.62 0.76 -0.08
C LEU A 45 -5.44 2.07 -0.19
N ARG A 46 -6.76 2.00 0.01
CA ARG A 46 -7.63 3.20 0.04
C ARG A 46 -7.24 4.17 1.15
N LYS A 47 -6.91 3.66 2.34
CA LYS A 47 -6.43 4.48 3.45
C LYS A 47 -5.08 5.13 3.13
N ALA A 48 -4.14 4.38 2.55
CA ALA A 48 -2.86 4.93 2.12
C ALA A 48 -3.04 6.06 1.09
N GLN A 49 -3.86 5.83 0.07
CA GLN A 49 -4.20 6.84 -0.94
C GLN A 49 -4.82 8.10 -0.33
N LYS A 50 -5.76 7.93 0.61
CA LYS A 50 -6.41 9.05 1.30
C LYS A 50 -5.39 9.85 2.10
N ARG A 51 -4.52 9.17 2.85
CA ARG A 51 -3.48 9.80 3.68
C ARG A 51 -2.46 10.57 2.85
N TRP A 52 -2.06 10.03 1.69
CA TRP A 52 -1.20 10.77 0.75
C TRP A 52 -1.90 12.01 0.19
N SER A 53 -3.18 11.91 -0.14
CA SER A 53 -3.96 13.03 -0.68
C SER A 53 -4.18 14.16 0.32
N GLU A 54 -4.22 13.83 1.61
CA GLU A 54 -4.41 14.76 2.73
C GLU A 54 -3.08 15.27 3.34
N SER A 55 -1.94 14.73 2.92
CA SER A 55 -0.62 15.13 3.42
C SER A 55 -0.27 16.56 3.03
N ALA A 56 0.40 17.29 3.93
CA ALA A 56 0.92 18.62 3.66
C ALA A 56 1.98 18.60 2.54
N ALA A 57 2.80 17.54 2.51
CA ALA A 57 3.70 17.23 1.40
C ALA A 57 3.09 16.07 0.60
N LYS A 58 2.41 16.40 -0.49
CA LYS A 58 1.75 15.40 -1.34
C LYS A 58 2.78 14.71 -2.22
N PRO A 59 2.77 13.37 -2.27
CA PRO A 59 3.68 12.66 -3.14
C PRO A 59 3.40 12.96 -4.61
N GLU A 60 4.46 13.19 -5.38
CA GLU A 60 4.41 13.42 -6.83
C GLU A 60 4.09 12.14 -7.60
N PHE A 61 4.51 11.01 -7.05
CA PHE A 61 4.22 9.68 -7.57
C PHE A 61 4.15 8.65 -6.44
N ILE A 62 3.61 7.48 -6.75
CA ILE A 62 3.56 6.32 -5.85
C ILE A 62 4.40 5.21 -6.44
N LEU A 63 5.35 4.70 -5.65
CA LEU A 63 6.14 3.53 -5.96
C LEU A 63 5.46 2.28 -5.41
N GLN A 64 4.96 1.44 -6.31
CA GLN A 64 4.37 0.15 -6.01
C GLN A 64 5.42 -0.95 -6.26
N LEU A 65 5.77 -1.74 -5.24
CA LEU A 65 6.93 -2.65 -5.28
C LEU A 65 6.62 -4.09 -5.74
N GLY A 66 5.48 -4.33 -6.39
CA GLY A 66 5.07 -5.67 -6.85
C GLY A 66 4.02 -6.34 -5.96
N ASP A 67 3.53 -7.50 -6.40
CA ASP A 67 2.50 -8.30 -5.73
C ASP A 67 1.23 -7.50 -5.36
N ILE A 68 0.70 -6.76 -6.34
CA ILE A 68 -0.51 -5.95 -6.14
C ILE A 68 -1.79 -6.80 -6.09
N ILE A 69 -1.86 -7.87 -6.88
CA ILE A 69 -2.97 -8.84 -6.95
C ILE A 69 -2.43 -10.21 -6.53
N ASP A 70 -3.16 -10.92 -5.67
CA ASP A 70 -2.78 -12.27 -5.24
C ASP A 70 -3.14 -13.32 -6.30
N GLY A 71 -2.32 -14.37 -6.41
CA GLY A 71 -2.52 -15.48 -7.35
C GLY A 71 -3.82 -16.26 -7.14
N LEU A 72 -4.47 -16.17 -5.98
CA LEU A 72 -5.79 -16.77 -5.73
C LEU A 72 -6.89 -16.25 -6.65
N ASN A 73 -6.72 -15.10 -7.31
CA ASN A 73 -7.66 -14.63 -8.33
C ASN A 73 -7.65 -15.53 -9.58
N LYS A 74 -6.50 -16.13 -9.92
CA LYS A 74 -6.36 -17.00 -11.10
C LYS A 74 -7.20 -18.28 -11.01
N SER A 75 -7.33 -18.86 -9.82
CA SER A 75 -8.12 -20.08 -9.62
C SER A 75 -9.64 -19.83 -9.65
N ARG A 76 -10.06 -18.56 -9.72
CA ARG A 76 -11.46 -18.14 -9.72
C ARG A 76 -11.95 -17.58 -11.05
N GLY A 77 -11.10 -17.61 -12.10
CA GLY A 77 -11.47 -17.14 -13.43
C GLY A 77 -11.68 -15.62 -13.53
N ALA A 78 -11.07 -14.86 -12.61
CA ALA A 78 -11.02 -13.41 -12.64
C ALA A 78 -9.98 -12.91 -13.66
#